data_AF-A0A2S1SSC7-F1
#
_entry.id   AF-A0A2S1SSC7-F1
#
_cell.length_a   1.000
_cell.length_b   1.000
_cell.length_c   1.000
_cell.angle_alpha   90.00
_cell.angle_beta   90.00
_cell.angle_gamma   90.00
#
_symmetry.space_group_name_H-M   'P 1'
#
loop_
_entity.id
_entity.type
_entity.pdbx_description
1 polymer ?
#
loop_
_entity_poly.entity_id
_entity_poly.type
_entity_poly.pdbx_seq_one_letter_code
_entity_poly.pdbx_strand_id
1 'polypeptide(L)'
;MSDQHAEHAGPRREADVPLGPPPGPVSGPFPGPVSASTGPTPADAADAARLVSFGLQPKLPPSRDTEYAELLRRYREEPAFARLADAVATGLGLIVLEVSPRAGMAVAAAEDSVFAVRMGDYARRASADSADRFLHGLAHLAVAALAFPRPEDLADDGYIGRITVNGVDAFVRQACRRLEERAEEQGENTDPASESPGLEAAWRVYARRSATGATKDARRLAGSTTGIIAKAVAFLTDSGFLQRTGDDSGGAYRTTARYQLQVRDMAGSAALAELLELGVVPVTDGSATLVPAPDADALEPPAGAGLPFHSLHS
;
A
#
# COMPACT_ATOMS: atom_id res chain seq x y z
N MET A 1 -48.88 21.25 101.57
CA MET A 1 -48.61 20.38 102.72
C MET A 1 -48.72 18.95 102.26
N SER A 2 -47.61 18.23 102.36
CA SER A 2 -47.38 16.79 102.46
C SER A 2 -48.19 15.76 101.64
N ASP A 3 -47.38 14.98 100.91
CA ASP A 3 -47.37 13.52 100.79
C ASP A 3 -48.56 12.76 100.21
N GLN A 4 -48.31 12.02 99.11
CA GLN A 4 -48.18 10.54 99.09
C GLN A 4 -48.10 10.08 97.62
N HIS A 5 -46.94 9.54 97.22
CA HIS A 5 -46.58 8.11 97.17
C HIS A 5 -47.05 7.37 95.91
N ALA A 6 -46.03 7.10 95.08
CA ALA A 6 -45.88 6.16 93.98
C ALA A 6 -46.85 4.98 93.83
N GLU A 7 -47.27 4.73 92.58
CA GLU A 7 -47.43 3.38 92.04
C GLU A 7 -46.83 3.29 90.64
N HIS A 8 -45.87 2.37 90.48
CA HIS A 8 -45.23 1.99 89.22
C HIS A 8 -46.18 1.12 88.39
N ALA A 9 -46.66 1.65 87.26
CA ALA A 9 -47.36 0.87 86.25
C ALA A 9 -46.34 0.27 85.25
N GLY A 10 -46.11 -1.04 85.36
CA GLY A 10 -45.37 -1.82 84.38
C GLY A 10 -46.11 -1.93 83.03
N PRO A 11 -45.39 -2.01 81.90
CA PRO A 11 -46.01 -1.97 80.57
C PRO A 11 -46.75 -3.26 80.21
N ARG A 12 -47.88 -3.08 79.53
CA ARG A 12 -48.81 -4.10 79.02
C ARG A 12 -48.10 -5.09 78.09
N ARG A 13 -48.40 -6.39 78.28
CA ARG A 13 -48.02 -7.49 77.39
C ARG A 13 -48.77 -7.37 76.06
N GLU A 14 -48.03 -7.11 74.98
CA GLU A 14 -48.48 -7.28 73.60
C GLU A 14 -48.52 -8.78 73.24
N ALA A 15 -49.57 -9.14 72.50
CA ALA A 15 -49.91 -10.50 72.15
C ALA A 15 -48.96 -11.08 71.08
N ASP A 16 -48.62 -12.36 71.26
CA ASP A 16 -47.88 -13.22 70.35
C ASP A 16 -48.41 -13.16 68.90
N VAL A 17 -47.56 -12.69 67.99
CA VAL A 17 -47.68 -12.92 66.55
C VAL A 17 -46.76 -14.11 66.23
N PRO A 18 -47.26 -15.21 65.64
CA PRO A 18 -46.41 -16.34 65.33
C PRO A 18 -45.41 -15.96 64.22
N LEU A 19 -44.12 -15.93 64.55
CA LEU A 19 -43.03 -15.84 63.59
C LEU A 19 -43.10 -17.05 62.65
N GLY A 20 -43.44 -16.82 61.38
CA GLY A 20 -43.16 -17.78 60.31
C GLY A 20 -41.64 -18.00 60.18
N PRO A 21 -41.20 -19.15 59.64
CA PRO A 21 -39.78 -19.44 59.48
C PRO A 21 -39.12 -18.38 58.58
N PRO A 22 -37.84 -18.03 58.83
CA PRO A 22 -37.14 -17.03 58.05
C PRO A 22 -37.10 -17.45 56.57
N PRO A 23 -37.24 -16.51 55.61
CA PRO A 23 -37.05 -16.82 54.21
C PRO A 23 -35.62 -17.36 54.03
N GLY A 24 -35.52 -18.59 53.54
CA GLY A 24 -34.25 -19.19 53.17
C GLY A 24 -33.54 -18.33 52.10
N PRO A 25 -32.21 -18.45 51.97
CA PRO A 25 -31.46 -17.66 51.00
C PRO A 25 -32.05 -17.87 49.61
N VAL A 26 -32.55 -16.78 49.02
CA VAL A 26 -32.93 -16.72 47.61
C VAL A 26 -31.67 -16.93 46.78
N SER A 27 -31.43 -18.18 46.39
CA SER A 27 -30.47 -18.54 45.34
C SER A 27 -30.99 -17.99 44.02
N GLY A 28 -30.75 -16.70 43.78
CA GLY A 28 -30.80 -16.15 42.43
C GLY A 28 -29.77 -16.88 41.56
N PRO A 29 -30.01 -17.02 40.24
CA PRO A 29 -29.01 -17.59 39.35
C PRO A 29 -27.72 -16.78 39.50
N PHE A 30 -26.68 -17.41 40.03
CA PHE A 30 -25.34 -16.87 39.98
C PHE A 30 -25.07 -16.50 38.52
N PRO A 31 -24.55 -15.30 38.22
CA PRO A 31 -24.01 -15.06 36.90
C PRO A 31 -23.00 -16.18 36.65
N GLY A 32 -23.23 -16.99 35.62
CA GLY A 32 -22.29 -18.02 35.21
C GLY A 32 -20.90 -17.41 35.09
N PRO A 33 -19.82 -18.19 35.26
CA PRO A 33 -18.47 -17.66 35.24
C PRO A 33 -18.33 -16.78 34.01
N VAL A 34 -18.20 -15.47 34.23
CA VAL A 34 -17.85 -14.53 33.17
C VAL A 34 -16.57 -15.09 32.58
N SER A 35 -16.61 -15.50 31.32
CA SER A 35 -15.44 -16.01 30.62
C SER A 35 -14.34 -14.98 30.83
N ALA A 36 -13.39 -15.29 31.71
CA ALA A 36 -12.25 -14.43 31.94
C ALA A 36 -11.57 -14.32 30.58
N SER A 37 -11.57 -13.12 29.99
CA SER A 37 -10.73 -12.85 28.84
C SER A 37 -9.30 -13.02 29.32
N THR A 38 -8.75 -14.23 29.20
CA THR A 38 -7.34 -14.49 29.47
C THR A 38 -6.56 -13.52 28.61
N GLY A 39 -5.88 -12.58 29.27
CA GLY A 39 -5.07 -11.58 28.58
C GLY A 39 -4.00 -12.24 27.72
N PRO A 40 -3.40 -11.48 26.79
CA PRO A 40 -2.33 -12.00 25.93
C PRO A 40 -1.19 -12.58 26.78
N THR A 41 -0.75 -13.79 26.42
CA THR A 41 0.35 -14.48 27.06
C THR A 41 1.70 -14.10 26.44
N PRO A 42 2.83 -14.37 27.10
CA PRO A 42 4.15 -14.21 26.49
C PRO A 42 4.34 -15.04 25.21
N ALA A 43 3.68 -16.20 25.12
CA ALA A 43 3.70 -17.03 23.91
C ALA A 43 2.97 -16.33 22.76
N ASP A 44 1.83 -15.69 23.02
CA ASP A 44 1.11 -14.91 22.01
C ASP A 44 1.95 -13.76 21.47
N ALA A 45 2.73 -13.09 22.35
CA ALA A 45 3.64 -12.03 21.94
C ALA A 45 4.78 -12.56 21.06
N ALA A 46 5.32 -13.73 21.38
CA ALA A 46 6.36 -14.39 20.57
C ALA A 46 5.81 -14.79 19.19
N ASP A 47 4.63 -15.40 19.13
CA ASP A 47 3.94 -15.78 17.90
C ASP A 47 3.59 -14.56 17.04
N ALA A 48 3.16 -13.46 17.67
CA ALA A 48 2.87 -12.20 16.99
C ALA A 48 4.15 -11.60 16.37
N ALA A 49 5.24 -11.57 17.11
CA ALA A 49 6.54 -11.12 16.60
C ALA A 49 7.07 -12.04 15.48
N ARG A 50 6.80 -13.35 15.59
CA ARG A 50 7.15 -14.34 14.57
C ARG A 50 6.38 -14.10 13.26
N LEU A 51 5.08 -13.80 13.35
CA LEU A 51 4.27 -13.43 12.19
C LEU A 51 4.82 -12.17 11.49
N VAL A 52 5.18 -11.14 12.25
CA VAL A 52 5.81 -9.92 11.71
C VAL A 52 7.16 -10.24 11.05
N SER A 53 7.96 -11.12 11.66
CA SER A 53 9.23 -11.58 11.08
C SER A 53 9.05 -12.30 9.74
N PHE A 54 7.98 -13.08 9.57
CA PHE A 54 7.62 -13.64 8.26
C PHE A 54 7.20 -12.56 7.25
N GLY A 55 6.49 -11.52 7.68
CA GLY A 55 6.14 -10.38 6.85
C GLY A 55 7.36 -9.64 6.28
N LEU A 56 8.46 -9.61 7.04
CA LEU A 56 9.75 -9.04 6.64
C LEU A 56 10.59 -9.95 5.73
N GLN A 57 10.11 -11.16 5.40
CA GLN A 57 10.76 -12.09 4.47
C GLN A 57 10.03 -12.10 3.13
N PRO A 58 10.37 -11.19 2.21
CA PRO A 58 9.51 -10.93 1.06
C PRO A 58 9.37 -12.12 0.09
N LYS A 59 10.38 -12.98 0.02
CA LYS A 59 10.40 -14.14 -0.89
C LYS A 59 9.77 -15.41 -0.29
N LEU A 60 9.34 -15.39 0.96
CA LEU A 60 8.72 -16.54 1.63
C LEU A 60 7.18 -16.43 1.54
N PRO A 61 6.52 -17.22 0.68
CA PRO A 61 5.07 -17.27 0.64
C PRO A 61 4.52 -18.13 1.81
N PRO A 62 3.31 -17.82 2.32
CA PRO A 62 2.65 -18.62 3.36
C PRO A 62 2.49 -20.10 2.99
N SER A 63 2.26 -20.40 1.71
CA SER A 63 2.07 -21.77 1.25
C SER A 63 3.31 -22.67 1.34
N ARG A 64 4.49 -22.09 1.62
CA ARG A 64 5.76 -22.83 1.76
C ARG A 64 6.16 -23.08 3.21
N ASP A 65 5.43 -22.53 4.17
CA ASP A 65 5.77 -22.61 5.58
C ASP A 65 4.49 -22.83 6.41
N THR A 66 4.41 -23.97 7.10
CA THR A 66 3.23 -24.36 7.87
C THR A 66 3.03 -23.46 9.09
N GLU A 67 4.12 -23.05 9.76
CA GLU A 67 4.08 -22.14 10.92
C GLU A 67 3.51 -20.78 10.46
N TYR A 68 3.99 -20.26 9.33
CA TYR A 68 3.49 -19.01 8.78
C TYR A 68 1.99 -19.10 8.42
N ALA A 69 1.58 -20.18 7.74
CA ALA A 69 0.18 -20.39 7.39
C ALA A 69 -0.74 -20.47 8.63
N GLU A 70 -0.28 -21.14 9.70
CA GLU A 70 -1.00 -21.23 10.96
C GLU A 70 -1.13 -19.88 11.66
N LEU A 71 -0.04 -19.10 11.75
CA LEU A 71 -0.07 -17.77 12.35
C LEU A 71 -0.96 -16.79 11.58
N LEU A 72 -1.02 -16.89 10.25
CA LEU A 72 -1.95 -16.10 9.43
C LEU A 72 -3.41 -16.48 9.66
N ARG A 73 -3.70 -17.78 9.76
CA ARG A 73 -5.04 -18.25 10.11
C ARG A 73 -5.42 -17.70 11.49
N ARG A 74 -4.50 -17.80 12.45
CA ARG A 74 -4.68 -17.30 13.82
C ARG A 74 -4.97 -15.79 13.84
N TYR A 75 -4.20 -14.99 13.10
CA TYR A 75 -4.44 -13.55 12.93
C TYR A 75 -5.86 -13.25 12.44
N ARG A 76 -6.36 -14.01 11.47
CA ARG A 76 -7.68 -13.78 10.89
C ARG A 76 -8.83 -14.24 11.79
N GLU A 77 -8.61 -15.26 12.61
CA GLU A 77 -9.65 -15.89 13.44
C GLU A 77 -9.68 -15.38 14.88
N GLU A 78 -8.55 -14.87 15.40
CA GLU A 78 -8.40 -14.43 16.80
C GLU A 78 -8.12 -12.91 16.89
N PRO A 79 -9.14 -12.06 17.12
CA PRO A 79 -8.97 -10.60 17.15
C PRO A 79 -7.98 -10.09 18.20
N ALA A 80 -7.79 -10.81 19.31
CA ALA A 80 -6.82 -10.45 20.34
C ALA A 80 -5.38 -10.65 19.85
N PHE A 81 -5.12 -11.75 19.13
CA PHE A 81 -3.83 -12.02 18.52
C PHE A 81 -3.53 -11.04 17.38
N ALA A 82 -4.53 -10.70 16.56
CA ALA A 82 -4.41 -9.68 15.52
C ALA A 82 -3.92 -8.34 16.07
N ARG A 83 -4.61 -7.81 17.11
CA ARG A 83 -4.21 -6.56 17.77
C ARG A 83 -2.80 -6.61 18.33
N LEU A 84 -2.35 -7.76 18.81
CA LEU A 84 -1.01 -7.93 19.33
C LEU A 84 0.04 -7.88 18.21
N ALA A 85 -0.21 -8.57 17.09
CA ALA A 85 0.65 -8.52 15.91
C ALA A 85 0.72 -7.12 15.30
N ASP A 86 -0.41 -6.42 15.22
CA ASP A 86 -0.46 -5.02 14.75
C ASP A 86 0.33 -4.09 15.68
N ALA A 87 0.22 -4.29 17.00
CA ALA A 87 0.99 -3.52 17.97
C ALA A 87 2.51 -3.78 17.86
N VAL A 88 2.93 -5.03 17.62
CA VAL A 88 4.34 -5.37 17.37
C VAL A 88 4.83 -4.70 16.08
N ALA A 89 4.07 -4.80 14.99
CA ALA A 89 4.40 -4.15 13.72
C ALA A 89 4.53 -2.63 13.90
N THR A 90 3.54 -2.00 14.54
CA THR A 90 3.54 -0.56 14.83
C THR A 90 4.74 -0.16 15.68
N GLY A 91 5.08 -0.95 16.71
CA GLY A 91 6.25 -0.71 17.57
C GLY A 91 7.59 -0.80 16.83
N LEU A 92 7.63 -1.50 15.70
CA LEU A 92 8.78 -1.56 14.80
C LEU A 92 8.76 -0.46 13.72
N GLY A 93 7.77 0.43 13.74
CA GLY A 93 7.56 1.44 12.70
C GLY A 93 7.10 0.82 11.37
N LEU A 94 6.33 -0.26 11.43
CA LEU A 94 5.76 -0.92 10.25
C LEU A 94 4.25 -0.64 10.19
N ILE A 95 3.76 -0.45 8.97
CA ILE A 95 2.35 -0.31 8.63
C ILE A 95 1.91 -1.64 8.02
N VAL A 96 0.90 -2.28 8.60
CA VAL A 96 0.31 -3.49 8.03
C VAL A 96 -0.63 -3.10 6.91
N LEU A 97 -0.27 -3.43 5.67
CA LEU A 97 -1.07 -3.12 4.48
C LEU A 97 -2.20 -4.13 4.30
N GLU A 98 -1.87 -5.41 4.44
CA GLU A 98 -2.82 -6.52 4.31
C GLU A 98 -2.31 -7.75 5.07
N VAL A 99 -3.23 -8.56 5.57
CA VAL A 99 -2.95 -9.92 6.05
C VAL A 99 -3.86 -10.92 5.37
N SER A 100 -3.33 -11.71 4.42
CA SER A 100 -4.11 -12.68 3.66
C SER A 100 -3.33 -13.95 3.33
N PRO A 101 -3.99 -15.07 2.97
CA PRO A 101 -3.30 -16.28 2.51
C PRO A 101 -2.50 -16.06 1.22
N ARG A 102 -2.92 -15.10 0.39
CA ARG A 102 -2.29 -14.75 -0.90
C ARG A 102 -1.03 -13.91 -0.69
N ALA A 103 -1.13 -12.84 0.10
CA ALA A 103 -0.02 -11.89 0.30
C ALA A 103 0.86 -12.24 1.50
N GLY A 104 0.36 -13.06 2.43
CA GLY A 104 0.91 -13.19 3.77
C GLY A 104 0.61 -11.94 4.60
N MET A 105 1.48 -11.64 5.56
CA MET A 105 1.52 -10.35 6.23
C MET A 105 2.33 -9.39 5.36
N ALA A 106 1.65 -8.52 4.64
CA ALA A 106 2.25 -7.46 3.85
C ALA A 106 2.44 -6.22 4.74
N VAL A 107 3.69 -5.80 4.89
CA VAL A 107 4.05 -4.62 5.69
C VAL A 107 4.80 -3.61 4.83
N ALA A 108 4.54 -2.33 5.08
CA ALA A 108 5.33 -1.21 4.62
C ALA A 108 6.08 -0.58 5.81
N ALA A 109 7.17 0.11 5.54
CA ALA A 109 7.85 0.91 6.56
C ALA A 109 7.21 2.30 6.63
N ALA A 110 6.92 2.79 7.84
CA ALA A 110 6.56 4.19 8.05
C ALA A 110 7.73 5.13 7.68
N GLU A 111 7.45 6.41 7.38
CA GLU A 111 8.46 7.38 6.92
C GLU A 111 9.65 7.56 7.89
N ASP A 112 9.38 7.44 9.19
CA ASP A 112 10.35 7.57 10.29
C ASP A 112 10.96 6.22 10.73
N SER A 113 10.54 5.11 10.11
CA SER A 113 10.97 3.76 10.46
C SER A 113 12.44 3.51 10.16
N VAL A 114 13.07 2.67 10.99
CA VAL A 114 14.42 2.12 10.70
C VAL A 114 14.42 1.17 9.51
N PHE A 115 13.24 0.64 9.15
CA PHE A 115 13.05 -0.22 7.98
C PHE A 115 12.76 0.59 6.71
N ALA A 116 12.57 1.90 6.82
CA ALA A 116 12.36 2.76 5.66
C ALA A 116 13.62 2.74 4.80
N VAL A 117 13.49 2.21 3.58
CA VAL A 117 14.55 2.33 2.58
C VAL A 117 14.57 3.77 2.12
N ARG A 118 15.41 4.59 2.75
CA ARG A 118 15.65 5.96 2.28
C ARG A 118 16.27 5.86 0.90
N MET A 119 15.74 6.61 -0.07
CA MET A 119 16.31 6.68 -1.43
C MET A 119 17.80 7.06 -1.44
N GLY A 120 18.29 7.73 -0.39
CA GLY A 120 19.73 7.99 -0.18
C GLY A 120 20.57 6.73 0.11
N ASP A 121 20.02 5.71 0.76
CA ASP A 121 20.69 4.43 1.01
C ASP A 121 20.64 3.49 -0.20
N TYR A 122 19.53 3.54 -0.95
CA TYR A 122 19.40 2.90 -2.25
C TYR A 122 20.41 3.48 -3.25
N ALA A 123 20.47 4.81 -3.36
CA ALA A 123 21.40 5.51 -4.22
C ALA A 123 22.86 5.20 -3.90
N ARG A 124 23.26 5.17 -2.62
CA ARG A 124 24.62 4.79 -2.21
C ARG A 124 25.01 3.37 -2.65
N ARG A 125 24.04 2.45 -2.77
CA ARG A 125 24.27 1.08 -3.24
C ARG A 125 24.12 0.93 -4.77
N ALA A 126 23.34 1.77 -5.44
CA ALA A 126 23.00 1.64 -6.86
C ALA A 126 23.81 2.56 -7.81
N SER A 127 24.10 3.81 -7.42
CA SER A 127 24.97 4.76 -8.15
C SER A 127 25.18 6.07 -7.38
N ALA A 128 26.41 6.58 -7.36
CA ALA A 128 26.76 7.84 -6.69
C ALA A 128 26.16 9.09 -7.36
N ASP A 129 25.73 9.01 -8.63
CA ASP A 129 25.25 10.15 -9.41
C ASP A 129 23.76 10.46 -9.17
N SER A 130 23.44 11.74 -8.97
CA SER A 130 22.08 12.25 -8.78
C SER A 130 21.14 11.95 -9.95
N ALA A 131 21.66 11.97 -11.18
CA ALA A 131 20.90 11.66 -12.39
C ALA A 131 20.44 10.20 -12.40
N ASP A 132 21.28 9.27 -11.95
CA ASP A 132 20.93 7.86 -11.89
C ASP A 132 19.86 7.57 -10.82
N ARG A 133 19.80 8.35 -9.72
CA ARG A 133 18.75 8.20 -8.70
C ARG A 133 17.37 8.55 -9.24
N PHE A 134 17.28 9.68 -9.93
CA PHE A 134 16.05 10.11 -10.58
C PHE A 134 15.57 9.02 -11.56
N LEU A 135 16.48 8.49 -12.39
CA LEU A 135 16.16 7.48 -13.37
C LEU A 135 15.69 6.15 -12.77
N HIS A 136 16.18 5.76 -11.59
CA HIS A 136 15.64 4.61 -10.86
C HIS A 136 14.23 4.88 -10.33
N GLY A 137 13.98 6.09 -9.81
CA GLY A 137 12.63 6.51 -9.41
C GLY A 137 11.64 6.44 -10.58
N LEU A 138 12.02 6.99 -11.74
CA LEU A 138 11.24 6.91 -12.97
C LEU A 138 11.03 5.45 -13.41
N ALA A 139 12.04 4.60 -13.32
CA ALA A 139 11.92 3.19 -13.67
C ALA A 139 10.92 2.44 -12.76
N HIS A 140 10.94 2.67 -11.44
CA HIS A 140 9.97 2.06 -10.51
C HIS A 140 8.54 2.47 -10.83
N LEU A 141 8.37 3.75 -11.12
CA LEU A 141 7.09 4.35 -11.43
C LEU A 141 6.56 3.83 -12.79
N ALA A 142 7.43 3.73 -13.79
CA ALA A 142 7.09 3.14 -15.09
C ALA A 142 6.77 1.65 -14.99
N VAL A 143 7.47 0.88 -14.15
CA VAL A 143 7.12 -0.53 -13.89
C VAL A 143 5.73 -0.63 -13.27
N ALA A 144 5.38 0.24 -12.32
CA ALA A 144 4.06 0.24 -11.70
C ALA A 144 2.95 0.56 -12.72
N ALA A 145 3.11 1.64 -13.49
CA ALA A 145 2.15 2.06 -14.50
C ALA A 145 2.00 1.02 -15.63
N LEU A 146 3.11 0.41 -16.08
CA LEU A 146 3.08 -0.65 -17.08
C LEU A 146 2.41 -1.92 -16.56
N ALA A 147 2.70 -2.28 -15.31
CA ALA A 147 2.17 -3.48 -14.69
C ALA A 147 0.69 -3.36 -14.33
N PHE A 148 0.20 -2.15 -14.04
CA PHE A 148 -1.19 -1.87 -13.68
C PHE A 148 -1.70 -0.65 -14.46
N PRO A 149 -2.02 -0.82 -15.76
CA PRO A 149 -2.33 0.30 -16.64
C PRO A 149 -3.66 0.98 -16.30
N ARG A 150 -4.55 0.31 -15.55
CA ARG A 150 -5.85 0.85 -15.17
C ARG A 150 -6.06 0.77 -13.65
N PRO A 151 -6.76 1.73 -13.03
CA PRO A 151 -7.07 1.68 -11.59
C PRO A 151 -7.80 0.39 -11.17
N GLU A 152 -8.66 -0.16 -12.03
CA GLU A 152 -9.33 -1.43 -11.77
C GLU A 152 -8.37 -2.63 -11.71
N ASP A 153 -7.24 -2.59 -12.42
CA ASP A 153 -6.21 -3.63 -12.35
C ASP A 153 -5.51 -3.61 -10.99
N LEU A 154 -5.40 -2.41 -10.38
CA LEU A 154 -4.98 -2.31 -8.99
C LEU A 154 -6.03 -2.88 -8.07
N ALA A 155 -7.32 -2.65 -8.26
CA ALA A 155 -8.39 -3.13 -7.37
C ALA A 155 -8.69 -4.64 -7.49
N ASP A 156 -8.37 -5.28 -8.62
CA ASP A 156 -8.62 -6.70 -8.85
C ASP A 156 -7.52 -7.60 -8.24
N ASP A 157 -7.84 -8.28 -7.13
CA ASP A 157 -6.92 -9.24 -6.50
C ASP A 157 -6.57 -10.43 -7.40
N GLY A 158 -7.34 -10.72 -8.46
CA GLY A 158 -7.03 -11.75 -9.45
C GLY A 158 -6.00 -11.31 -10.50
N TYR A 159 -5.78 -10.00 -10.64
CA TYR A 159 -4.96 -9.45 -11.70
C TYR A 159 -3.47 -9.74 -11.50
N ILE A 160 -2.79 -10.06 -12.61
CA ILE A 160 -1.35 -10.34 -12.65
C ILE A 160 -0.73 -9.53 -13.79
N GLY A 161 -0.09 -8.43 -13.40
CA GLY A 161 0.68 -7.59 -14.30
C GLY A 161 1.90 -8.33 -14.84
N ARG A 162 2.21 -8.12 -16.11
CA ARG A 162 3.37 -8.71 -16.79
C ARG A 162 4.17 -7.62 -17.46
N ILE A 163 5.49 -7.67 -17.29
CA ILE A 163 6.40 -6.68 -17.85
C ILE A 163 7.64 -7.34 -18.42
N THR A 164 8.31 -6.62 -19.31
CA THR A 164 9.68 -6.91 -19.74
C THR A 164 10.52 -5.65 -19.61
N VAL A 165 11.84 -5.79 -19.44
CA VAL A 165 12.74 -4.64 -19.36
C VAL A 165 12.62 -3.75 -20.59
N ASN A 166 12.58 -4.35 -21.79
CA ASN A 166 12.42 -3.58 -23.02
C ASN A 166 11.03 -2.95 -23.13
N GLY A 167 9.98 -3.63 -22.66
CA GLY A 167 8.62 -3.07 -22.63
C GLY A 167 8.52 -1.83 -21.73
N VAL A 168 9.21 -1.83 -20.59
CA VAL A 168 9.31 -0.64 -19.71
C VAL A 168 10.07 0.49 -20.41
N ASP A 169 11.18 0.21 -21.08
CA ASP A 169 11.92 1.25 -21.83
C ASP A 169 11.05 1.86 -22.95
N ALA A 170 10.35 1.02 -23.71
CA ALA A 170 9.45 1.45 -24.77
C ALA A 170 8.29 2.32 -24.22
N PHE A 171 7.71 1.91 -23.10
CA PHE A 171 6.66 2.65 -22.41
C PHE A 171 7.13 4.03 -21.96
N VAL A 172 8.28 4.13 -21.29
CA VAL A 172 8.83 5.42 -20.85
C VAL A 172 9.08 6.33 -22.04
N ARG A 173 9.63 5.80 -23.15
CA ARG A 173 9.84 6.59 -24.37
C ARG A 173 8.53 7.09 -24.99
N GLN A 174 7.47 6.28 -24.97
CA GLN A 174 6.15 6.70 -25.45
C GLN A 174 5.54 7.78 -24.56
N ALA A 175 5.66 7.64 -23.23
CA ALA A 175 5.22 8.66 -22.28
C ALA A 175 5.95 9.99 -22.49
N CYS A 176 7.27 9.95 -22.76
CA CYS A 176 8.05 11.15 -23.08
C CYS A 176 7.51 11.87 -24.33
N ARG A 177 7.27 11.13 -25.42
CA ARG A 177 6.71 11.70 -26.66
C ARG A 177 5.35 12.36 -26.44
N ARG A 178 4.48 11.74 -25.64
CA ARG A 178 3.16 12.29 -25.30
C ARG A 178 3.24 13.59 -24.50
N LEU A 179 4.22 13.71 -23.60
CA LEU A 179 4.46 14.95 -22.87
C LEU A 179 4.98 16.05 -23.79
N GLU A 180 5.85 15.72 -24.75
CA GLU A 180 6.31 16.66 -25.78
C GLU A 180 5.15 17.18 -26.63
N GLU A 181 4.32 16.28 -27.17
CA GLU A 181 3.14 16.63 -27.98
C GLU A 181 2.17 17.56 -27.22
N ARG A 182 1.89 17.24 -25.95
CA ARG A 182 0.99 18.05 -25.11
C ARG A 182 1.55 19.44 -24.80
N ALA A 183 2.85 19.55 -24.54
CA ALA A 183 3.50 20.85 -24.30
C ALA A 183 3.47 21.73 -25.56
N GLU A 184 3.68 21.12 -26.74
CA GLU A 184 3.56 21.80 -28.04
C GLU A 184 2.13 22.30 -28.29
N GLU A 185 1.12 21.48 -28.01
CA GLU A 185 -0.31 21.83 -28.14
C GLU A 185 -0.74 22.97 -27.21
N GLN A 186 -0.17 23.03 -26.01
CA GLN A 186 -0.48 24.06 -25.00
C GLN A 186 0.26 25.38 -25.25
N GLY A 187 1.13 25.44 -26.26
CA GLY A 187 1.93 26.63 -26.55
C GLY A 187 2.91 26.98 -25.43
N GLU A 188 3.18 26.02 -24.54
CA GLU A 188 4.22 26.16 -23.53
C GLU A 188 5.57 26.15 -24.26
N ASN A 189 6.43 27.13 -23.96
CA ASN A 189 7.73 27.19 -24.59
C ASN A 189 8.52 25.93 -24.25
N THR A 190 8.68 25.04 -25.24
CA THR A 190 9.40 23.78 -25.10
C THR A 190 10.91 23.98 -24.95
N ASP A 191 11.43 25.22 -25.02
CA ASP A 191 12.83 25.54 -24.72
C ASP A 191 13.00 25.95 -23.24
N PRO A 192 13.83 25.24 -22.43
CA PRO A 192 13.80 25.39 -20.98
C PRO A 192 14.57 26.64 -20.51
N ALA A 193 13.93 27.46 -19.67
CA ALA A 193 14.68 28.25 -18.70
C ALA A 193 15.29 27.25 -17.69
N SER A 194 16.62 27.23 -17.59
CA SER A 194 17.44 26.20 -16.94
C SER A 194 17.26 26.04 -15.41
N GLU A 195 16.18 26.57 -14.80
CA GLU A 195 16.06 26.74 -13.35
C GLU A 195 14.73 26.24 -12.71
N SER A 196 13.92 25.41 -13.38
CA SER A 196 12.78 24.73 -12.71
C SER A 196 13.08 23.25 -12.42
N PRO A 197 13.19 22.84 -11.14
CA PRO A 197 13.31 21.43 -10.77
C PRO A 197 11.94 20.75 -10.84
N GLY A 198 11.70 19.97 -11.89
CA GLY A 198 10.45 19.22 -12.11
C GLY A 198 10.61 18.05 -13.09
N LEU A 199 9.55 17.25 -13.27
CA LEU A 199 9.49 16.05 -14.13
C LEU A 199 9.98 16.33 -15.58
N GLU A 200 9.80 17.57 -16.04
CA GLU A 200 10.19 18.06 -17.36
C GLU A 200 11.69 18.04 -17.66
N ALA A 201 12.53 18.43 -16.68
CA ALA A 201 13.97 18.43 -16.86
C ALA A 201 14.53 17.00 -17.00
N ALA A 202 13.78 16.04 -16.47
CA ALA A 202 14.26 14.73 -16.13
C ALA A 202 13.94 13.67 -17.20
N TRP A 203 12.85 13.86 -17.96
CA TRP A 203 12.54 13.06 -19.15
C TRP A 203 13.46 13.39 -20.35
N ARG A 204 13.93 14.65 -20.49
CA ARG A 204 14.89 15.03 -21.56
C ARG A 204 16.26 14.38 -21.38
N VAL A 205 16.69 14.18 -20.13
CA VAL A 205 17.90 13.41 -19.80
C VAL A 205 17.75 11.94 -20.20
N TYR A 206 16.55 11.37 -20.03
CA TYR A 206 16.24 10.02 -20.48
C TYR A 206 16.22 9.90 -22.01
N ALA A 207 15.53 10.82 -22.71
CA ALA A 207 15.37 10.81 -24.17
C ALA A 207 16.71 10.90 -24.92
N ARG A 208 17.67 11.69 -24.40
CA ARG A 208 19.02 11.85 -24.98
C ARG A 208 19.96 10.66 -24.74
N ARG A 209 19.61 9.70 -23.86
CA ARG A 209 20.48 8.58 -23.49
C ARG A 209 20.18 7.35 -24.36
N SER A 210 21.22 6.64 -24.80
CA SER A 210 21.05 5.50 -25.71
C SER A 210 20.31 4.34 -25.03
N ALA A 211 19.36 3.75 -25.75
CA ALA A 211 18.54 2.64 -25.27
C ALA A 211 19.39 1.41 -24.95
N THR A 212 20.37 1.12 -25.80
CA THR A 212 21.33 0.04 -25.63
C THR A 212 22.72 0.64 -25.50
N GLY A 213 23.56 0.08 -24.62
CA GLY A 213 24.98 0.41 -24.61
C GLY A 213 25.57 0.01 -25.96
N ALA A 214 25.99 0.98 -26.78
CA ALA A 214 26.64 0.67 -28.05
C ALA A 214 27.95 -0.08 -27.76
N THR A 215 27.99 -1.36 -28.18
CA THR A 215 29.13 -2.31 -28.12
C THR A 215 29.44 -2.99 -26.77
N LYS A 216 30.24 -4.07 -26.86
CA LYS A 216 30.70 -5.08 -25.86
C LYS A 216 31.29 -4.57 -24.52
N ASP A 217 31.06 -3.32 -24.14
CA ASP A 217 31.53 -2.75 -22.88
C ASP A 217 30.41 -2.80 -21.82
N ALA A 218 30.52 -3.75 -20.89
CA ALA A 218 29.55 -3.97 -19.82
C ALA A 218 29.31 -2.72 -18.95
N ARG A 219 30.30 -1.81 -18.84
CA ARG A 219 30.13 -0.53 -18.14
C ARG A 219 29.22 0.45 -18.87
N ARG A 220 29.23 0.44 -20.21
CA ARG A 220 28.34 1.28 -21.03
C ARG A 220 26.91 0.75 -21.05
N LEU A 221 26.73 -0.58 -21.06
CA LEU A 221 25.40 -1.19 -20.87
C LEU A 221 24.81 -0.90 -19.48
N ALA A 222 25.63 -0.85 -18.43
CA ALA A 222 25.15 -0.56 -17.08
C ALA A 222 24.63 0.89 -16.88
N GLY A 223 24.94 1.79 -17.81
CA GLY A 223 24.48 3.17 -17.86
C GLY A 223 23.47 3.48 -18.98
N SER A 224 23.04 2.47 -19.76
CA SER A 224 21.93 2.65 -20.72
C SER A 224 20.59 2.68 -19.98
N THR A 225 19.55 3.20 -20.62
CA THR A 225 18.21 3.23 -20.01
C THR A 225 17.71 1.82 -19.69
N THR A 226 17.91 0.86 -20.59
CA THR A 226 17.62 -0.56 -20.36
C THR A 226 18.43 -1.17 -19.21
N GLY A 227 19.70 -0.79 -19.04
CA GLY A 227 20.53 -1.25 -17.92
C GLY A 227 20.07 -0.70 -16.57
N ILE A 228 19.63 0.54 -16.54
CA ILE A 228 19.04 1.16 -15.33
C ILE A 228 17.70 0.51 -15.00
N ILE A 229 16.83 0.30 -15.99
CA ILE A 229 15.57 -0.42 -15.81
C ILE A 229 15.83 -1.86 -15.33
N ALA A 230 16.81 -2.56 -15.91
CA ALA A 230 17.15 -3.92 -15.48
C ALA A 230 17.58 -3.96 -14.01
N LYS A 231 18.35 -2.98 -13.52
CA LYS A 231 18.72 -2.85 -12.10
C LYS A 231 17.51 -2.60 -11.21
N ALA A 232 16.61 -1.71 -11.62
CA ALA A 232 15.36 -1.44 -10.92
C ALA A 232 14.48 -2.70 -10.83
N VAL A 233 14.28 -3.40 -11.94
CA VAL A 233 13.50 -4.65 -12.00
C VAL A 233 14.15 -5.77 -11.18
N ALA A 234 15.49 -5.87 -11.20
CA ALA A 234 16.22 -6.81 -10.35
C ALA A 234 16.02 -6.49 -8.87
N PHE A 235 16.08 -5.23 -8.47
CA PHE A 235 15.80 -4.81 -7.10
C PHE A 235 14.36 -5.15 -6.67
N LEU A 236 13.37 -4.90 -7.52
CA LEU A 236 11.98 -5.27 -7.25
C LEU A 236 11.81 -6.80 -7.15
N THR A 237 12.54 -7.56 -7.95
CA THR A 237 12.58 -9.03 -7.87
C THR A 237 13.21 -9.49 -6.55
N ASP A 238 14.31 -8.86 -6.14
CA ASP A 238 14.98 -9.17 -4.89
C ASP A 238 14.20 -8.76 -3.65
N SER A 239 13.36 -7.75 -3.80
CA SER A 239 12.40 -7.31 -2.79
C SER A 239 11.09 -8.13 -2.80
N GLY A 240 10.98 -9.17 -3.64
CA GLY A 240 9.81 -10.06 -3.72
C GLY A 240 8.55 -9.41 -4.33
N PHE A 241 8.71 -8.27 -4.99
CA PHE A 241 7.63 -7.57 -5.68
C PHE A 241 7.38 -8.10 -7.10
N LEU A 242 8.44 -8.57 -7.75
CA LEU A 242 8.37 -9.22 -9.05
C LEU A 242 8.87 -10.65 -8.97
N GLN A 243 8.34 -11.49 -9.85
CA GLN A 243 8.86 -12.83 -10.09
C GLN A 243 9.27 -12.95 -11.55
N ARG A 244 10.51 -13.36 -11.78
CA ARG A 244 11.03 -13.64 -13.11
C ARG A 244 10.38 -14.89 -13.70
N THR A 245 9.95 -14.81 -14.95
CA THR A 245 9.27 -15.88 -15.69
C THR A 245 10.00 -16.30 -16.97
N GLY A 246 10.94 -15.50 -17.46
CA GLY A 246 11.72 -15.82 -18.67
C GLY A 246 12.85 -14.83 -18.95
N ASP A 247 13.61 -15.08 -20.01
CA ASP A 247 14.76 -14.27 -20.45
C ASP A 247 14.44 -13.31 -21.60
N ASP A 248 13.24 -13.39 -22.18
CA ASP A 248 12.85 -12.64 -23.37
C ASP A 248 12.79 -11.12 -23.12
N SER A 249 13.12 -10.34 -24.16
CA SER A 249 13.01 -8.87 -24.15
C SER A 249 13.70 -8.19 -22.94
N GLY A 250 14.90 -8.67 -22.60
CA GLY A 250 15.67 -8.18 -21.45
C GLY A 250 15.26 -8.80 -20.10
N GLY A 251 14.39 -9.81 -20.13
CA GLY A 251 13.82 -10.50 -18.97
C GLY A 251 12.32 -10.25 -18.88
N ALA A 252 11.57 -11.33 -18.66
CA ALA A 252 10.12 -11.31 -18.45
C ALA A 252 9.79 -11.54 -16.97
N TYR A 253 8.82 -10.76 -16.46
CA TYR A 253 8.44 -10.74 -15.06
C TYR A 253 6.94 -10.65 -14.88
N ARG A 254 6.44 -11.17 -13.76
CA ARG A 254 5.07 -11.00 -13.28
C ARG A 254 5.03 -10.33 -11.91
N THR A 255 3.97 -9.60 -11.62
CA THR A 255 3.77 -8.97 -10.31
C THR A 255 3.38 -9.98 -9.24
N THR A 256 3.66 -9.64 -7.97
CA THR A 256 3.17 -10.36 -6.80
C THR A 256 2.06 -9.57 -6.11
N ALA A 257 1.28 -10.23 -5.25
CA ALA A 257 0.26 -9.59 -4.42
C ALA A 257 0.83 -8.44 -3.57
N ARG A 258 2.04 -8.65 -3.02
CA ARG A 258 2.72 -7.63 -2.21
C ARG A 258 3.07 -6.39 -3.04
N TYR A 259 3.42 -6.56 -4.32
CA TYR A 259 3.67 -5.41 -5.18
C TYR A 259 2.41 -4.64 -5.52
N GLN A 260 1.30 -5.33 -5.79
CA GLN A 260 0.01 -4.69 -5.99
C GLN A 260 -0.38 -3.84 -4.77
N LEU A 261 -0.20 -4.35 -3.55
CA LEU A 261 -0.45 -3.60 -2.32
C LEU A 261 0.48 -2.42 -2.16
N GLN A 262 1.77 -2.59 -2.45
CA GLN A 262 2.74 -1.49 -2.43
C GLN A 262 2.37 -0.39 -3.44
N VAL A 263 1.90 -0.77 -4.63
CA VAL A 263 1.47 0.20 -5.65
C VAL A 263 0.15 0.86 -5.26
N ARG A 264 -0.81 0.16 -4.62
CA ARG A 264 -2.02 0.78 -4.07
C ARG A 264 -1.70 1.84 -3.02
N ASP A 265 -0.77 1.53 -2.11
CA ASP A 265 -0.28 2.46 -1.09
C ASP A 265 0.40 3.69 -1.75
N MET A 266 1.25 3.47 -2.76
CA MET A 266 1.90 4.54 -3.52
C MET A 266 0.97 5.30 -4.48
N ALA A 267 -0.13 4.71 -4.95
CA ALA A 267 -1.07 5.33 -5.90
C ALA A 267 -1.85 6.48 -5.26
N GLY A 268 -1.83 6.60 -3.93
CA GLY A 268 -2.21 7.83 -3.23
C GLY A 268 -1.23 9.00 -3.44
N SER A 269 -0.07 8.79 -4.08
CA SER A 269 0.90 9.85 -4.39
C SER A 269 0.62 10.51 -5.74
N ALA A 270 0.77 11.83 -5.80
CA ALA A 270 0.50 12.65 -6.98
C ALA A 270 1.25 12.19 -8.24
N ALA A 271 2.48 11.69 -8.11
CA ALA A 271 3.32 11.31 -9.27
C ALA A 271 2.84 10.05 -10.00
N LEU A 272 2.26 9.07 -9.28
CA LEU A 272 1.69 7.88 -9.93
C LEU A 272 0.32 8.21 -10.53
N ALA A 273 -0.47 9.07 -9.87
CA ALA A 273 -1.72 9.56 -10.43
C ALA A 273 -1.52 10.30 -11.76
N GLU A 274 -0.57 11.25 -11.83
CA GLU A 274 -0.26 11.99 -13.07
C GLU A 274 0.14 11.07 -14.24
N LEU A 275 0.90 10.00 -13.98
CA LEU A 275 1.26 9.05 -15.04
C LEU A 275 0.12 8.15 -15.48
N LEU A 276 -0.75 7.74 -14.55
CA LEU A 276 -1.95 6.96 -14.90
C LEU A 276 -2.93 7.84 -15.71
N GLU A 277 -3.06 9.12 -15.37
CA GLU A 277 -3.86 10.11 -16.11
C GLU A 277 -3.36 10.37 -17.53
N LEU A 278 -2.07 10.16 -17.82
CA LEU A 278 -1.54 10.23 -19.19
C LEU A 278 -2.08 9.14 -20.13
N GLY A 279 -2.75 8.09 -19.60
CA GLY A 279 -3.48 7.11 -20.39
C GLY A 279 -2.62 6.28 -21.36
N VAL A 280 -1.34 6.08 -21.04
CA VAL A 280 -0.44 5.26 -21.87
C VAL A 280 -0.74 3.78 -21.57
N VAL A 281 -1.25 3.05 -22.56
CA VAL A 281 -1.57 1.62 -22.41
C VAL A 281 -0.50 0.77 -23.13
N PRO A 282 0.01 -0.29 -22.50
CA PRO A 282 0.94 -1.19 -23.15
C PRO A 282 0.27 -2.23 -24.04
N VAL A 283 0.95 -2.63 -25.11
CA VAL A 283 0.59 -3.82 -25.92
C VAL A 283 1.55 -4.96 -25.60
N THR A 284 0.99 -6.16 -25.57
CA THR A 284 1.60 -7.38 -25.03
C THR A 284 2.81 -7.90 -25.81
N ASP A 285 3.18 -7.28 -26.93
CA ASP A 285 4.33 -7.60 -27.78
C ASP A 285 5.56 -6.72 -27.47
N GLY A 286 5.49 -5.83 -26.48
CA GLY A 286 6.55 -4.88 -26.15
C GLY A 286 6.47 -3.57 -26.94
N SER A 287 5.46 -3.42 -27.81
CA SER A 287 4.98 -2.12 -28.29
C SER A 287 4.02 -1.53 -27.25
N ALA A 288 3.94 -0.21 -27.11
CA ALA A 288 2.86 0.44 -26.34
C ALA A 288 1.89 1.06 -27.33
N THR A 289 0.59 0.85 -27.17
CA THR A 289 -0.44 1.40 -28.06
C THR A 289 -1.53 2.06 -27.24
N LEU A 290 -1.92 3.23 -27.70
CA LEU A 290 -2.78 4.15 -26.99
C LEU A 290 -4.23 3.65 -27.03
N VAL A 291 -4.95 3.75 -25.91
CA VAL A 291 -6.41 3.68 -25.94
C VAL A 291 -6.89 5.03 -26.49
N PRO A 292 -7.77 5.04 -27.52
CA PRO A 292 -8.38 6.28 -27.98
C PRO A 292 -9.15 6.94 -26.83
N ALA A 293 -9.12 8.27 -26.76
CA ALA A 293 -9.94 9.00 -25.80
C ALA A 293 -11.42 8.57 -25.96
N PRO A 294 -12.19 8.41 -24.87
CA PRO A 294 -13.63 8.26 -25.01
C PRO A 294 -14.17 9.46 -25.79
N ASP A 295 -14.99 9.20 -26.81
CA ASP A 295 -15.55 10.23 -27.69
C ASP A 295 -16.13 11.37 -26.85
N ALA A 296 -15.59 12.57 -27.04
CA ALA A 296 -16.04 13.78 -26.35
C ALA A 296 -17.52 14.12 -26.63
N ASP A 297 -18.12 13.46 -27.62
CA ASP A 297 -19.53 13.60 -27.99
C ASP A 297 -20.48 12.68 -27.21
N ALA A 298 -19.98 11.78 -26.35
CA ALA A 298 -20.82 10.89 -25.52
C ALA A 298 -21.15 11.45 -24.13
N LEU A 299 -20.65 12.63 -23.78
CA LEU A 299 -21.01 13.35 -22.57
C LEU A 299 -22.03 14.43 -22.94
N GLU A 300 -23.33 14.10 -22.83
CA GLU A 300 -24.38 15.11 -22.80
C GLU A 300 -24.01 16.16 -21.74
N PRO A 301 -23.84 17.44 -22.10
CA PRO A 301 -23.54 18.46 -21.12
C PRO A 301 -24.72 18.57 -20.14
N PRO A 302 -24.47 18.65 -18.81
CA PRO A 302 -25.54 18.84 -17.85
C PRO A 302 -26.30 20.13 -18.19
N ALA A 303 -27.62 20.00 -18.36
CA ALA A 303 -28.50 21.12 -18.66
C ALA A 303 -28.33 22.23 -17.60
N GLY A 304 -27.86 23.40 -18.02
CA GLY A 304 -27.93 24.62 -17.19
C GLY A 304 -26.68 25.51 -17.12
N ALA A 305 -25.56 25.18 -17.74
CA ALA A 305 -24.38 26.05 -17.73
C ALA A 305 -24.38 27.06 -18.91
N GLY A 306 -25.42 27.89 -18.99
CA GLY A 306 -25.42 29.06 -19.88
C GLY A 306 -24.69 30.22 -19.21
N LEU A 307 -23.51 30.59 -19.71
CA LEU A 307 -22.88 31.87 -19.35
C LEU A 307 -23.14 32.92 -20.44
N PRO A 308 -23.39 34.17 -20.04
CA PRO A 308 -24.07 35.17 -20.86
C PRO A 308 -23.20 35.79 -21.96
N PHE A 309 -23.89 36.08 -23.06
CA PHE A 309 -23.45 36.77 -24.27
C PHE A 309 -22.52 37.98 -24.04
N HIS A 310 -21.42 38.02 -24.79
CA HIS A 310 -20.88 39.29 -25.28
C HIS A 310 -21.37 39.52 -26.71
N SER A 311 -22.36 40.39 -26.83
CA SER A 311 -22.74 41.03 -28.08
C SER A 311 -21.68 42.05 -28.47
N LEU A 312 -21.19 42.02 -29.72
CA LEU A 312 -20.60 43.18 -30.38
C LEU A 312 -20.64 43.03 -31.91
N HIS A 313 -21.19 44.06 -32.58
CA HIS A 313 -21.26 44.38 -34.02
C HIS A 313 -22.32 43.61 -34.85
N SER A 314 -23.19 44.23 -35.67
CA SER A 314 -23.36 45.62 -36.15
C SER A 314 -24.81 46.10 -36.02
#